data_AF-W6M8P7-F1
#
_entry.id   AF-W6M8P7-F1
#
_cell.length_a   1.000
_cell.length_b   1.000
_cell.length_c   1.000
_cell.angle_alpha   90.00
_cell.angle_beta   90.00
_cell.angle_gamma   90.00
#
_symmetry.space_group_name_H-M   'P 1'
#
loop_
_entity.id
_entity.type
_entity.pdbx_description
1 polymer ?
#
loop_
_entity_poly.entity_id
_entity_poly.type
_entity_poly.pdbx_seq_one_letter_code
_entity_poly.pdbx_strand_id
1 'polypeptide(L)'
;MNVAELIYQHSLQLPESAAQEALVFIQDLATRYAITTVASPLRGANDTEAFLADIADDLSADFPDEITDADLGIDIRREALD
;
A
#
# COMPACT_ATOMS: atom_id res chain seq x y z
N MET A 1 -13.17 -21.52 12.04
CA MET A 1 -12.91 -20.14 12.49
C MET A 1 -11.42 -19.89 12.40
N ASN A 2 -11.04 -18.85 11.66
CA ASN A 2 -9.65 -18.43 11.55
C ASN A 2 -9.30 -17.44 12.69
N VAL A 3 -8.02 -17.30 13.01
CA VAL A 3 -7.48 -16.36 14.02
C VAL A 3 -7.92 -14.92 13.73
N ALA A 4 -7.96 -14.52 12.45
CA ALA A 4 -8.43 -13.18 12.06
C ALA A 4 -9.91 -12.93 12.44
N GLU A 5 -10.79 -13.92 12.25
CA GLU A 5 -12.20 -13.81 12.62
C GLU A 5 -12.40 -13.74 14.14
N LEU A 6 -11.58 -14.49 14.89
CA LEU A 6 -11.58 -14.45 16.36
C LEU A 6 -11.16 -13.06 16.88
N ILE A 7 -10.09 -12.49 16.33
CA ILE A 7 -9.64 -11.13 16.70
C ILE A 7 -10.74 -10.11 16.41
N TYR A 8 -11.39 -10.19 15.25
CA TYR A 8 -12.49 -9.30 14.89
C TYR A 8 -13.68 -9.42 15.86
N GLN A 9 -14.13 -10.64 16.16
CA GLN A 9 -15.24 -10.85 17.10
C GLN A 9 -14.94 -10.31 18.51
N HIS A 10 -13.72 -10.49 19.00
CA HIS A 10 -13.32 -9.95 20.30
C HIS A 10 -13.21 -8.42 20.28
N SER A 11 -12.78 -7.83 19.16
CA SER A 11 -12.68 -6.36 19.03
C SER A 11 -14.04 -5.67 19.16
N LEU A 12 -15.14 -6.31 18.72
CA LEU A 12 -16.49 -5.75 18.81
C LEU A 12 -17.01 -5.62 20.25
N GLN A 13 -16.41 -6.35 21.20
CA GLN A 13 -16.83 -6.35 22.60
C GLN A 13 -16.04 -5.36 23.45
N LEU A 14 -15.01 -4.72 22.89
CA LEU A 14 -14.14 -3.81 23.62
C LEU A 14 -14.78 -2.42 23.77
N PRO A 15 -14.64 -1.78 24.95
CA PRO A 15 -14.86 -0.35 25.10
C PRO A 15 -13.91 0.44 24.19
N GLU A 16 -14.31 1.65 23.78
CA GLU A 16 -13.56 2.47 22.83
C GLU A 16 -12.10 2.71 23.24
N SER A 17 -11.84 2.99 24.52
CA SER A 17 -10.47 3.17 25.03
C SER A 17 -9.61 1.92 24.84
N ALA A 18 -10.17 0.74 25.12
CA ALA A 18 -9.46 -0.53 24.96
C ALA A 18 -9.29 -0.91 23.48
N ALA A 19 -10.23 -0.52 22.62
CA ALA A 19 -10.10 -0.70 21.17
C ALA A 19 -8.96 0.16 20.60
N GLN A 20 -8.79 1.40 21.09
CA GLN A 20 -7.66 2.26 20.72
C GLN A 20 -6.32 1.66 21.16
N GLU A 21 -6.22 1.15 22.39
CA GLU A 21 -5.02 0.45 22.86
C GLU A 21 -4.69 -0.79 22.02
N ALA A 22 -5.71 -1.59 21.68
CA ALA A 22 -5.55 -2.76 20.82
C ALA A 22 -5.07 -2.38 19.41
N LEU A 23 -5.58 -1.28 18.85
CA LEU A 23 -5.16 -0.78 17.55
C LEU A 23 -3.68 -0.38 17.54
N VAL A 24 -3.22 0.34 18.57
CA VAL A 24 -1.80 0.72 18.72
C VAL A 24 -0.92 -0.53 18.81
N PHE A 25 -1.34 -1.54 19.56
CA PHE A 25 -0.60 -2.80 19.68
C PHE A 25 -0.52 -3.56 18.35
N ILE A 26 -1.60 -3.61 17.58
CA ILE A 26 -1.62 -4.26 16.26
C ILE A 26 -0.72 -3.49 15.27
N GLN A 27 -0.69 -2.16 15.32
CA GLN A 27 0.20 -1.33 14.51
C GLN A 27 1.68 -1.60 14.84
N ASP A 28 2.03 -1.66 16.13
CA ASP A 28 3.39 -2.00 16.57
C ASP A 28 3.80 -3.42 16.11
N LEU A 29 2.89 -4.39 16.20
CA LEU A 29 3.12 -5.73 15.66
C LEU A 29 3.34 -5.69 14.14
N ALA A 30 2.56 -4.92 13.39
CA ALA A 30 2.71 -4.80 11.95
C ALA A 30 4.10 -4.25 11.58
N THR A 31 4.58 -3.23 12.29
CA THR A 31 5.93 -2.68 12.14
C THR A 31 7.01 -3.73 12.45
N ARG A 32 6.90 -4.45 13.57
CA ARG A 32 7.89 -5.45 13.99
C ARG A 32 8.01 -6.63 13.04
N TYR A 33 6.91 -7.06 12.45
CA TYR A 33 6.90 -8.18 11.51
C TYR A 33 7.10 -7.75 10.05
N ALA A 34 7.51 -6.51 9.81
CA ALA A 34 7.66 -5.92 8.48
C ALA A 34 6.42 -6.12 7.60
N ILE A 35 5.25 -6.25 8.22
CA ILE A 35 3.97 -6.05 7.56
C ILE A 35 3.87 -4.54 7.45
N THR A 36 4.62 -3.98 6.51
CA THR A 36 4.51 -2.58 6.12
C THR A 36 3.19 -2.45 5.36
N THR A 37 2.06 -2.64 6.05
CA THR A 37 0.94 -1.78 5.76
C THR A 37 1.40 -0.41 6.19
N VAL A 38 1.89 0.35 5.21
CA VAL A 38 1.93 1.81 5.22
C VAL A 38 0.52 2.31 5.58
N ALA A 39 0.15 2.18 6.85
CA ALA A 39 -0.89 2.99 7.45
C ALA A 39 -0.22 4.32 7.79
N SER A 40 0.21 5.03 6.74
CA SER A 40 0.11 6.47 6.77
C SER A 40 -1.35 6.75 7.15
N PRO A 41 -1.63 7.60 8.16
CA PRO A 41 -3.01 7.89 8.52
C PRO A 41 -3.71 8.29 7.22
N LEU A 42 -4.76 7.55 6.85
CA LEU A 42 -5.60 7.83 5.68
C LEU A 42 -6.10 9.28 5.80
N ARG A 43 -5.29 10.24 5.35
CA ARG A 43 -5.71 11.57 4.98
C ARG A 43 -6.52 11.36 3.73
N GLY A 44 -7.81 11.10 3.93
CA GLY A 44 -8.83 11.02 2.90
C GLY A 44 -8.58 9.93 1.86
N ALA A 45 -9.36 8.86 1.91
CA ALA A 45 -9.44 7.84 0.86
C ALA A 45 -9.90 8.37 -0.54
N ASN A 46 -9.89 9.69 -0.75
CA ASN A 46 -10.26 10.40 -1.98
C ASN A 46 -9.24 11.48 -2.36
N ASP A 47 -8.05 11.50 -1.75
CA ASP A 47 -7.04 12.49 -2.07
C ASP A 47 -6.09 11.95 -3.14
N THR A 48 -6.54 12.02 -4.41
CA THR A 48 -5.73 11.64 -5.58
C THR A 48 -4.41 12.41 -5.62
N GLU A 49 -4.39 13.64 -5.10
CA GLU A 49 -3.19 14.47 -5.08
C GLU A 49 -2.14 13.92 -4.11
N ALA A 50 -2.57 13.47 -2.92
CA ALA A 50 -1.67 12.81 -1.97
C ALA A 50 -1.13 11.48 -2.51
N PHE A 51 -1.95 10.68 -3.20
CA PHE A 51 -1.51 9.43 -3.84
C PHE A 51 -0.50 9.68 -4.97
N LEU A 52 -0.75 10.67 -5.83
CA LEU A 52 0.17 11.02 -6.92
C LEU A 52 1.50 11.57 -6.39
N ALA A 53 1.49 12.34 -5.30
CA ALA A 53 2.70 12.86 -4.68
C ALA A 53 3.58 11.74 -4.10
N ASP A 54 2.98 10.73 -3.45
CA ASP A 54 3.70 9.58 -2.88
C ASP A 54 4.37 8.74 -3.98
N ILE A 55 3.66 8.50 -5.09
CA ILE A 55 4.23 7.77 -6.23
C ILE A 55 5.29 8.57 -6.96
N ALA A 56 5.11 9.89 -7.13
CA ALA A 56 6.08 10.73 -7.82
C ALA A 56 7.41 10.85 -7.05
N ASP A 57 7.39 10.77 -5.72
CA ASP A 57 8.59 10.80 -4.87
C ASP A 57 9.37 9.47 -4.89
N ASP A 58 8.71 8.36 -5.26
CA ASP A 58 9.34 7.03 -5.45
C ASP A 58 9.94 6.84 -6.85
N LEU A 59 9.68 7.77 -7.79
CA LEU A 59 10.33 7.77 -9.10
C LEU A 59 11.76 8.30 -8.97
N SER A 60 12.73 7.54 -9.47
CA SER A 60 14.13 7.96 -9.46
C SER A 60 14.33 9.20 -10.34
N ALA A 61 15.42 9.94 -10.10
CA ALA A 61 15.82 11.07 -10.95
C ALA A 61 16.13 10.69 -12.41
N ASP A 62 16.22 9.39 -12.70
CA ASP A 62 16.41 8.85 -14.05
C ASP A 62 15.07 8.53 -14.75
N PHE A 63 13.93 8.74 -14.08
CA PHE A 63 12.62 8.59 -14.70
C PHE A 63 12.36 9.79 -15.63
N PRO A 64 12.04 9.55 -16.91
CA PRO A 64 11.92 10.63 -17.88
C PRO A 64 10.66 11.47 -17.63
N ASP A 65 10.85 12.79 -17.58
CA ASP A 65 9.76 13.76 -17.44
C ASP A 65 8.85 13.81 -18.68
N GLU A 66 9.37 13.43 -19.85
CA GLU A 66 8.65 13.39 -21.12
C GLU A 66 8.86 12.02 -21.80
N ILE A 67 7.75 11.35 -22.13
CA ILE A 67 7.73 10.16 -22.98
C ILE A 67 7.27 10.58 -24.38
N THR A 68 8.09 10.29 -25.38
CA THR A 68 7.79 10.52 -26.79
C THR A 68 7.63 9.21 -27.55
N ASP A 69 7.13 9.27 -28.78
CA ASP A 69 7.02 8.09 -29.66
C ASP A 69 8.37 7.38 -29.89
N ALA A 70 9.49 8.09 -29.70
CA ALA A 70 10.83 7.51 -29.83
C ALA A 70 11.23 6.64 -28.63
N ASP A 71 10.58 6.83 -27.47
CA ASP A 71 10.83 6.08 -26.23
C ASP A 71 9.99 4.81 -26.15
N LEU A 72 8.96 4.70 -27.01
CA LEU A 72 8.10 3.54 -27.09
C LEU A 72 8.82 2.38 -27.80
N GLY A 73 8.81 1.21 -27.17
CA GLY A 73 9.33 -0.02 -27.78
C GLY A 73 8.61 -0.34 -29.09
N ILE A 74 9.37 -0.78 -30.09
CA ILE A 74 8.80 -1.25 -31.35
C ILE A 74 8.25 -2.66 -31.13
N ASP A 75 6.98 -2.87 -31.47
CA ASP A 75 6.39 -4.21 -31.47
C ASP A 75 7.16 -5.13 -32.43
N ILE A 76 7.90 -6.09 -31.88
CA ILE A 76 8.53 -7.15 -32.66
C ILE A 76 7.65 -8.40 -32.65
N ARG A 77 7.58 -9.08 -33.80
CA ARG A 77 6.88 -10.36 -33.89
C ARG A 77 7.54 -11.35 -32.94
N ARG A 78 6.71 -12.03 -32.14
CA ARG A 78 7.16 -13.14 -31.29
C ARG A 78 7.82 -14.20 -32.19
N GLU A 79 9.06 -14.56 -31.89
CA GLU A 79 9.75 -15.66 -32.58
C GLU A 79 8.97 -16.96 -32.38
N ALA A 80 8.86 -17.76 -33.44
CA ALA A 80 8.30 -19.09 -33.32
C ALA A 80 9.27 -19.93 -32.47
N LEU A 81 8.73 -20.62 -31.47
CA LEU A 81 9.46 -21.64 -30.73
C LEU A 81 9.62 -22.84 -31.66
N ASP A 82 10.87 -23.15 -32.06
CA ASP A 82 11.24 -24.40 -32.74
C ASP A 82 11.02 -25.62 -31.83
#